data_AF-A0A969STH8-F1
#
_entry.id   AF-A0A969STH8-F1
#
_cell.length_a   1.000
_cell.length_b   1.000
_cell.length_c   1.000
_cell.angle_alpha   90.00
_cell.angle_beta   90.00
_cell.angle_gamma   90.00
#
_symmetry.space_group_name_H-M   'P 1'
#
loop_
_entity.id
_entity.type
_entity.pdbx_description
1 polymer ?
#
loop_
_entity_poly.entity_id
_entity_poly.type
_entity_poly.pdbx_seq_one_letter_code
_entity_poly.pdbx_strand_id
1 'polypeptide(L)'
;MIPRYAGVGIDCPEWDIGITSNGSITSTGTIYFAFQLFNRAGLNRAFISDAISYAPGNAITITVPAAVAKPAWDIHYYILSASTTDAPDSFVQLARLPGYQYGEGIEPQSIPTVLPITFEITEDEHLQTCAQRCNRSKFAAHPS
;
A
#
# COMPACT_ATOMS: atom_id res chain seq x y z
N MET A 1 13.22 17.69 29.12
CA MET A 1 12.27 16.76 28.48
C MET A 1 12.31 17.06 26.98
N ILE A 2 12.89 16.16 26.17
CA ILE A 2 12.96 16.36 24.71
C ILE A 2 11.55 16.11 24.18
N PRO A 3 10.95 17.01 23.38
CA PRO A 3 9.68 16.74 22.72
C PRO A 3 9.89 15.49 21.86
N ARG A 4 9.32 14.37 22.31
CA ARG A 4 9.19 13.18 21.47
C ARG A 4 8.25 13.63 20.36
N TYR A 5 8.76 13.74 19.14
CA TYR A 5 7.93 13.98 17.97
C TYR A 5 6.71 13.06 18.07
N ALA A 6 5.52 13.63 17.99
CA ALA A 6 4.28 12.88 17.71
C ALA A 6 4.32 12.40 16.25
N GLY A 7 5.38 11.68 15.90
CA GLY A 7 5.72 11.23 14.58
C GLY A 7 5.61 9.72 14.53
N VAL A 8 5.13 9.20 13.41
CA VAL A 8 5.51 7.87 12.95
C VAL A 8 7.04 7.82 12.93
N GLY A 9 7.65 6.70 13.34
CA GLY A 9 9.10 6.58 13.33
C GLY A 9 9.69 6.93 11.95
N ILE A 10 10.99 7.28 11.90
CA ILE A 10 11.64 7.67 10.64
C ILE A 10 11.43 6.59 9.56
N ASP A 11 11.59 5.33 9.95
CA ASP A 11 11.42 4.18 9.08
C ASP A 11 10.09 3.46 9.35
N CYS A 12 9.45 3.01 8.27
CA CYS A 12 8.26 2.17 8.36
C CYS A 12 8.61 0.77 8.90
N PRO A 13 7.83 0.21 9.85
CA PRO A 13 8.02 -1.17 10.29
C PRO A 13 7.76 -2.16 9.15
N GLU A 14 8.31 -3.35 9.30
CA GLU A 14 8.08 -4.47 8.39
C GLU A 14 6.59 -4.88 8.33
N TRP A 15 6.24 -5.48 7.20
CA TRP A 15 4.92 -5.92 6.83
C TRP A 15 5.05 -7.14 5.92
N ASP A 16 3.98 -7.92 5.79
CA ASP A 16 4.06 -9.23 5.14
C ASP A 16 3.42 -9.20 3.76
N ILE A 17 4.12 -9.80 2.79
CA ILE A 17 3.63 -10.01 1.42
C ILE A 17 3.70 -11.49 1.10
N GLY A 18 2.58 -12.06 0.67
CA GLY A 18 2.45 -13.44 0.25
C GLY A 18 1.97 -13.56 -1.18
N ILE A 19 2.18 -14.75 -1.75
CA ILE A 19 1.60 -15.14 -3.03
C ILE A 19 0.91 -16.49 -2.87
N THR A 20 -0.29 -16.61 -3.42
CA THR A 20 -1.13 -17.81 -3.34
C THR A 20 -1.64 -18.15 -4.74
N SER A 21 -2.00 -19.41 -4.99
CA SER A 21 -2.41 -19.89 -6.33
C SER A 21 -3.94 -19.95 -6.51
N ASN A 22 -4.66 -19.02 -5.90
CA ASN A 22 -6.12 -18.96 -5.88
C ASN A 22 -6.70 -17.66 -6.48
N GLY A 23 -5.91 -16.94 -7.28
CA GLY A 23 -6.31 -15.68 -7.88
C GLY A 23 -6.69 -15.78 -9.35
N SER A 24 -6.96 -14.62 -9.94
CA SER A 24 -7.41 -14.44 -11.33
C SER A 24 -6.44 -13.63 -12.17
N ILE A 25 -5.20 -13.43 -11.70
CA ILE A 25 -4.12 -12.80 -12.46
C ILE A 25 -3.93 -13.63 -13.74
N THR A 26 -3.84 -12.99 -14.91
CA THR A 26 -3.64 -13.68 -16.19
C THR A 26 -2.28 -13.37 -16.82
N SER A 27 -1.56 -12.39 -16.28
CA SER A 27 -0.23 -12.00 -16.73
C SER A 27 0.89 -12.57 -15.86
N THR A 28 2.12 -12.51 -16.38
CA THR A 28 3.36 -12.80 -15.64
C THR A 28 4.15 -11.52 -15.48
N GLY A 29 4.77 -11.33 -14.33
CA GLY A 29 5.65 -10.18 -14.12
C GLY A 29 6.29 -10.13 -12.75
N THR A 30 6.89 -8.98 -12.48
CA THR A 30 7.47 -8.64 -11.19
C THR A 30 6.90 -7.31 -10.73
N ILE A 31 6.56 -7.23 -9.46
CA ILE A 31 6.05 -6.01 -8.82
C ILE A 31 6.77 -5.80 -7.49
N TYR A 32 7.01 -4.54 -7.17
CA TYR A 32 7.53 -4.09 -5.89
C TYR A 32 6.40 -3.36 -5.17
N PHE A 33 6.38 -3.47 -3.85
CA PHE A 33 5.44 -2.72 -3.04
C PHE A 33 6.15 -1.81 -2.06
N ALA A 34 5.53 -0.68 -1.75
CA ALA A 34 5.99 0.25 -0.76
C ALA A 34 4.89 0.52 0.27
N PHE A 35 5.28 0.55 1.54
CA PHE A 35 4.37 0.83 2.64
C PHE A 35 4.82 2.06 3.44
N GLN A 36 3.87 2.95 3.72
CA GLN A 36 4.10 4.18 4.48
C GLN A 36 3.01 4.39 5.52
N LEU A 37 3.40 5.03 6.61
CA LEU A 37 2.51 5.51 7.65
C LEU A 37 2.42 7.03 7.55
N PHE A 38 1.20 7.56 7.61
CA PHE A 38 0.95 8.99 7.67
C PHE A 38 0.36 9.36 9.02
N ASN A 39 0.87 10.44 9.61
CA ASN A 39 0.25 11.10 10.74
C ASN A 39 0.32 12.62 10.61
N ARG A 40 0.04 13.36 11.69
CA ARG A 40 0.07 14.82 11.74
C ARG A 40 1.44 15.43 11.38
N ALA A 41 2.53 14.69 11.60
CA ALA A 41 3.88 15.13 11.26
C ALA A 41 4.27 14.83 9.79
N GLY A 42 3.44 14.09 9.05
CA GLY A 42 3.67 13.71 7.67
C GLY A 42 3.85 12.21 7.49
N LEU A 43 4.63 11.84 6.47
CA LEU A 43 4.94 10.46 6.11
C LEU A 43 6.27 10.03 6.72
N ASN A 44 6.37 8.75 7.09
CA ASN A 44 7.66 8.11 7.29
C ASN A 44 8.34 7.76 5.96
N ARG A 45 9.61 7.34 6.06
CA ARG A 45 10.30 6.69 4.94
C ARG A 45 9.59 5.38 4.62
N ALA A 46 9.27 5.20 3.35
CA ALA A 46 8.64 3.98 2.86
C ALA A 46 9.53 2.76 3.12
N PHE A 47 8.91 1.68 3.56
CA PHE A 47 9.51 0.36 3.44
C PHE A 47 9.21 -0.17 2.05
N ILE A 48 10.24 -0.44 1.26
CA ILE A 48 10.12 -1.05 -0.08
C ILE A 48 10.38 -2.54 0.07
N SER A 49 9.49 -3.37 -0.48
CA SER A 49 9.63 -4.83 -0.48
C SER A 49 10.72 -5.29 -1.44
N ASP A 50 11.11 -6.55 -1.28
CA ASP A 50 11.78 -7.27 -2.36
C ASP A 50 10.86 -7.42 -3.58
N ALA A 51 11.45 -7.82 -4.70
CA ALA A 51 10.76 -8.12 -5.94
C ALA A 51 9.79 -9.31 -5.78
N ILE A 52 8.51 -9.10 -6.06
CA ILE A 52 7.47 -10.12 -6.02
C ILE A 52 7.17 -10.60 -7.43
N SER A 53 7.58 -11.83 -7.74
CA SER A 53 7.27 -12.48 -9.02
C SER A 53 5.88 -13.09 -8.98
N TYR A 54 5.06 -12.81 -9.98
CA TYR A 54 3.72 -13.37 -10.12
C TYR A 54 3.51 -13.99 -11.51
N ALA A 55 2.56 -14.92 -11.58
CA ALA A 55 2.22 -15.69 -12.75
C ALA A 55 0.69 -15.90 -12.84
N PRO A 56 0.17 -16.40 -13.97
CA PRO A 56 -1.25 -16.66 -14.12
C PRO A 56 -1.81 -17.58 -13.04
N GLY A 57 -2.97 -17.25 -12.49
CA GLY A 57 -3.63 -17.97 -11.39
C GLY A 57 -3.15 -17.55 -9.99
N ASN A 58 -2.17 -16.65 -9.88
CA ASN A 58 -1.75 -16.14 -8.58
C ASN A 58 -2.73 -15.09 -8.02
N ALA A 59 -2.74 -14.97 -6.70
CA ALA A 59 -3.19 -13.82 -5.93
C ALA A 59 -2.02 -13.34 -5.06
N ILE A 60 -1.89 -12.03 -4.90
CA ILE A 60 -0.90 -11.43 -4.00
C ILE A 60 -1.64 -10.97 -2.74
N THR A 61 -1.18 -11.42 -1.58
CA THR A 61 -1.73 -11.03 -0.28
C THR A 61 -0.79 -10.08 0.42
N ILE A 62 -1.33 -9.01 0.99
CA ILE A 62 -0.59 -7.95 1.66
C ILE A 62 -1.18 -7.80 3.04
N THR A 63 -0.41 -8.13 4.07
CA THR A 63 -0.88 -8.08 5.45
C THR A 63 -0.18 -6.96 6.19
N VAL A 64 -0.98 -6.03 6.72
CA VAL A 64 -0.52 -5.00 7.64
C VAL A 64 -0.64 -5.58 9.06
N PRO A 65 0.48 -5.95 9.71
CA PRO A 65 0.42 -6.63 11.00
C PRO A 65 0.09 -5.64 12.12
N ALA A 66 -0.51 -6.09 13.22
CA ALA A 66 -0.80 -5.24 14.37
C ALA A 66 0.45 -4.53 14.94
N ALA A 67 1.64 -5.12 14.74
CA ALA A 67 2.92 -4.58 15.17
C ALA A 67 3.28 -3.23 14.51
N VAL A 68 2.68 -2.85 13.38
CA VAL A 68 2.92 -1.52 12.79
C VAL A 68 2.30 -0.39 13.62
N ALA A 69 1.25 -0.68 14.40
CA ALA A 69 0.56 0.28 15.25
C ALA A 69 1.29 0.41 16.60
N LYS A 70 2.30 1.28 16.65
CA LYS A 70 3.02 1.54 17.90
C LYS A 70 2.28 2.57 18.77
N PRO A 71 2.34 2.42 20.11
CA PRO A 71 1.80 3.41 21.02
C PRO A 71 2.34 4.83 20.73
N ALA A 72 1.44 5.82 20.79
CA ALA A 72 1.73 7.25 20.59
C ALA A 72 2.13 7.68 19.16
N TRP A 73 2.05 6.80 18.15
CA TRP A 73 2.35 7.19 16.76
C TRP A 73 1.20 7.96 16.07
N ASP A 74 -0.01 7.91 16.61
CA ASP A 74 -1.21 8.63 16.09
C ASP A 74 -1.38 8.44 14.57
N ILE A 75 -1.36 7.18 14.11
CA ILE A 75 -1.37 6.87 12.67
C ILE A 75 -2.74 7.24 12.10
N HIS A 76 -2.77 8.14 11.12
CA HIS A 76 -4.00 8.55 10.45
C HIS A 76 -4.27 7.71 9.20
N TYR A 77 -3.22 7.29 8.50
CA TYR A 77 -3.37 6.41 7.34
C TYR A 77 -2.20 5.44 7.19
N TYR A 78 -2.54 4.25 6.70
CA TYR A 78 -1.62 3.26 6.15
C TYR A 78 -1.71 3.36 4.62
N ILE A 79 -0.58 3.58 3.96
CA ILE A 79 -0.52 3.84 2.53
C ILE A 79 0.24 2.70 1.88
N LEU A 80 -0.43 2.01 0.96
CA LEU A 80 0.15 0.96 0.13
C LEU A 80 0.34 1.51 -1.28
N SER A 81 1.54 1.35 -1.81
CA SER A 81 1.89 1.70 -3.17
C SER A 81 2.56 0.52 -3.87
N ALA A 82 2.57 0.53 -5.20
CA ALA A 82 3.29 -0.46 -5.99
C ALA A 82 3.99 0.15 -7.20
N SER A 83 5.01 -0.55 -7.68
CA SER A 83 5.76 -0.21 -8.88
C SER A 83 6.28 -1.46 -9.59
N THR A 84 6.57 -1.36 -10.88
CA THR A 84 7.31 -2.39 -11.62
C THR A 84 8.83 -2.28 -11.45
N THR A 85 9.31 -1.26 -10.73
CA THR A 85 10.73 -1.05 -10.39
C THR A 85 10.89 -0.69 -8.92
N ASP A 86 12.09 -0.81 -8.37
CA ASP A 86 12.41 -0.41 -6.98
C ASP A 86 12.69 1.10 -6.82
N ALA A 87 12.68 1.86 -7.92
CA ALA A 87 12.91 3.30 -7.90
C ALA A 87 11.83 4.05 -7.08
N PRO A 88 12.18 4.83 -6.03
CA PRO A 88 11.21 5.45 -5.13
C PRO A 88 10.19 6.38 -5.80
N ASP A 89 10.55 7.01 -6.91
CA ASP A 89 9.70 7.94 -7.67
C ASP A 89 8.72 7.24 -8.64
N SER A 90 8.85 5.93 -8.80
CA SER A 90 8.00 5.11 -9.68
C SER A 90 6.75 4.53 -9.00
N PHE A 91 6.67 4.62 -7.67
CA PHE A 91 5.58 4.04 -6.89
C PHE A 91 4.28 4.82 -7.04
N VAL A 92 3.19 4.06 -7.17
CA VAL A 92 1.84 4.57 -7.34
C VAL A 92 0.98 4.02 -6.22
N GLN A 93 0.25 4.89 -5.53
CA GLN A 93 -0.62 4.49 -4.44
C GLN A 93 -1.74 3.59 -4.95
N LEU A 94 -1.82 2.38 -4.40
CA LEU A 94 -2.89 1.41 -4.66
C LEU A 94 -4.03 1.58 -3.67
N ALA A 95 -3.69 1.76 -2.38
CA ALA A 95 -4.67 1.83 -1.31
C ALA A 95 -4.24 2.80 -0.21
N ARG A 96 -5.25 3.36 0.46
CA ARG A 96 -5.08 4.18 1.65
C ARG A 96 -6.12 3.74 2.68
N LEU A 97 -5.65 3.07 3.73
CA LEU A 97 -6.48 2.61 4.83
C LEU A 97 -6.43 3.65 5.95
N PRO A 98 -7.57 4.11 6.49
CA PRO A 98 -7.55 5.00 7.63
C PRO A 98 -7.09 4.26 8.89
N GLY A 99 -6.33 4.95 9.72
CA GLY A 99 -5.88 4.44 11.02
C GLY A 99 -6.95 4.48 12.11
N TYR A 100 -8.07 5.15 11.83
CA TYR A 100 -9.23 5.24 12.69
C TYR A 100 -10.50 4.93 11.91
N GLN A 101 -11.46 4.33 12.60
CA GLN A 101 -12.78 4.05 12.05
C GLN A 101 -13.58 5.34 11.87
N TYR A 102 -14.50 5.32 10.92
CA TYR A 102 -15.40 6.42 10.58
C TYR A 102 -16.80 5.87 10.32
N GLY A 103 -17.83 6.63 10.67
CA GLY A 103 -19.22 6.22 10.51
C GLY A 103 -20.18 7.03 11.37
N GLU A 104 -21.48 6.80 11.20
CA GLU A 104 -22.51 7.39 12.06
C GLU A 104 -22.32 6.94 13.51
N GLY A 105 -22.29 7.88 14.45
CA GLY A 105 -22.07 7.60 15.87
C GLY A 105 -20.61 7.31 16.27
N ILE A 106 -19.65 7.41 15.34
CA ILE A 106 -18.21 7.31 15.65
C ILE A 106 -17.59 8.70 15.62
N GLU A 107 -17.10 9.16 16.77
CA GLU A 107 -16.34 10.39 16.84
C GLU A 107 -15.04 10.27 16.01
N PRO A 108 -14.67 11.26 15.18
CA PRO A 108 -13.45 11.20 14.39
C PRO A 108 -12.22 10.94 15.26
N GLN A 109 -11.33 10.04 14.81
CA GLN A 109 -10.09 9.68 15.51
C GLN A 109 -10.26 9.06 16.91
N SER A 110 -11.47 8.57 17.25
CA SER A 110 -11.73 7.99 18.58
C SER A 110 -11.50 6.48 18.67
N ILE A 111 -11.72 5.75 17.56
CA ILE A 111 -11.62 4.29 17.53
C ILE A 111 -10.56 3.87 16.50
N PRO A 112 -9.45 3.25 16.90
CA PRO A 112 -8.43 2.77 15.97
C PRO A 112 -8.97 1.67 15.04
N THR A 113 -8.42 1.61 13.83
CA THR A 113 -8.64 0.50 12.91
C THR A 113 -8.10 -0.80 13.50
N VAL A 114 -8.88 -1.88 13.39
CA VAL A 114 -8.49 -3.20 13.88
C VAL A 114 -7.45 -3.80 12.93
N LEU A 115 -6.33 -4.24 13.50
CA LEU A 115 -5.25 -4.95 12.81
C LEU A 115 -5.09 -6.36 13.40
N PRO A 116 -4.57 -7.35 12.65
CA PRO A 116 -4.07 -7.24 11.27
C PRO A 116 -5.20 -7.11 10.24
N ILE A 117 -4.85 -6.55 9.08
CA ILE A 117 -5.73 -6.48 7.91
C ILE A 117 -4.97 -6.97 6.69
N THR A 118 -5.66 -7.71 5.83
CA THR A 118 -5.10 -8.27 4.61
C THR A 118 -5.79 -7.70 3.38
N PHE A 119 -5.01 -7.25 2.41
CA PHE A 119 -5.44 -6.88 1.08
C PHE A 119 -5.12 -8.04 0.14
N GLU A 120 -6.01 -8.31 -0.79
CA GLU A 120 -5.81 -9.32 -1.82
C GLU A 120 -5.84 -8.65 -3.19
N ILE A 121 -4.79 -8.89 -3.97
CA ILE A 121 -4.68 -8.47 -5.36
C ILE A 121 -4.83 -9.71 -6.22
N THR A 122 -6.01 -9.85 -6.81
CA THR A 122 -6.41 -11.03 -7.58
C THR A 122 -6.47 -10.79 -9.08
N GLU A 123 -6.31 -9.56 -9.56
CA GLU A 123 -6.57 -9.19 -10.96
C GLU A 123 -5.42 -8.33 -11.53
N ASP A 124 -5.15 -8.49 -12.83
CA ASP A 124 -4.10 -7.74 -13.53
C ASP A 124 -4.32 -6.21 -13.47
N GLU A 125 -5.57 -5.76 -13.40
CA GLU A 125 -5.89 -4.33 -13.34
C GLU A 125 -5.32 -3.64 -12.09
N HIS A 126 -5.22 -4.37 -10.98
CA HIS A 126 -4.63 -3.88 -9.74
C HIS A 126 -3.09 -3.85 -9.77
N LEU A 127 -2.49 -4.58 -10.71
CA LEU A 127 -1.05 -4.59 -10.96
C LEU A 127 -0.63 -3.49 -11.94
N GLN A 128 -1.60 -2.87 -12.64
CA GLN A 128 -1.31 -1.79 -13.57
C GLN A 128 -1.01 -0.49 -12.83
N THR A 129 0.27 -0.09 -12.83
CA THR A 129 0.72 1.18 -12.28
C THR A 129 0.40 2.35 -13.22
N CYS A 130 0.44 3.59 -12.71
CA CYS A 130 0.19 4.79 -13.53
C CYS A 130 1.07 4.86 -14.79
N ALA A 131 2.31 4.34 -14.76
CA ALA A 131 3.16 4.28 -15.96
C ALA A 131 2.54 3.44 -17.10
N GLN A 132 1.76 2.42 -16.78
CA GLN A 132 1.07 1.57 -17.74
C GLN A 132 -0.31 2.13 -18.13
N ARG A 133 -1.04 2.75 -17.17
CA ARG A 133 -2.36 3.36 -17.43
C ARG A 133 -2.26 4.67 -18.23
N CYS A 134 -1.26 5.52 -17.98
CA CYS A 134 -1.07 6.79 -18.71
C CYS A 134 -0.57 6.63 -20.15
N ASN A 135 0.00 5.47 -20.51
CA ASN A 135 0.38 5.16 -21.89
C ASN A 135 -0.79 4.63 -22.73
N ARG A 136 -1.84 4.05 -22.11
CA ARG A 136 -3.05 3.62 -22.84
C ARG A 136 -3.90 4.78 -23.35
N SER A 137 -3.89 5.94 -22.67
CA SER A 137 -4.64 7.12 -23.11
C SER A 137 -4.00 7.88 -24.28
N LYS A 138 -2.75 7.56 -24.67
CA LYS A 138 -2.05 8.22 -25.78
C LYS A 138 -2.23 7.55 -27.16
N PHE A 139 -2.84 6.37 -27.24
CA PHE A 139 -2.97 5.62 -28.50
C PHE A 139 -4.37 5.62 -29.13
N ALA A 140 -5.33 6.37 -28.59
CA ALA A 140 -6.64 6.57 -29.23
C ALA A 140 -6.63 7.73 -30.26
N ALA A 141 -5.55 7.88 -31.04
CA ALA A 141 -5.58 8.72 -32.22
C ALA A 141 -6.26 7.93 -33.36
N HIS A 142 -7.50 8.31 -33.67
CA HIS A 142 -8.26 7.77 -34.80
C HIS A 142 -7.45 7.83 -36.09
N PRO A 143 -7.31 6.73 -36.84
CA PRO A 143 -6.88 6.82 -38.23
C PRO A 143 -7.99 7.48 -39.05
N SER A 144 -7.65 8.62 -39.66
CA SER A 144 -8.40 9.29 -40.71
C SER A 144 -8.43 8.49 -42.00
#